data_AF-A0A724L921-F1
#
_entry.id   AF-A0A724L921-F1
#
_cell.length_a   1.000
_cell.length_b   1.000
_cell.length_c   1.000
_cell.angle_alpha   90.00
_cell.angle_beta   90.00
_cell.angle_gamma   90.00
#
_symmetry.space_group_name_H-M   'P 1'
#
loop_
_entity.id
_entity.type
_entity.pdbx_description
1 polymer ?
#
loop_
_entity_poly.entity_id
_entity_poly.type
_entity_poly.pdbx_seq_one_letter_code
_entity_poly.pdbx_strand_id
1 'polypeptide(L)'
;MTPRQRRQHRNAIEKAAAAPRKSWLGKFRPLTSVQSAWVKSLLSVWGECYGGRTSEEAMLDCCGFWSCLQDEEWTDNEAKRITETIKGLRKIGYKGEALLSMARQILWPKQSIADLLNKEMRIEESDFVERCILSALSKDDPVFVVGIDFYARRKRVSDIGRYLQEIAPWLTRKQAEDRVRWCVNHFNCAVFLAFRDAMRKQNEKIS
;
A
#
# COMPACT_ATOMS: atom_id res chain seq x y z
N MET A 1 19.86 3.18 5.49
CA MET A 1 19.47 2.11 6.44
C MET A 1 20.53 1.97 7.52
N THR A 2 20.13 2.01 8.78
CA THR A 2 21.03 1.72 9.91
C THR A 2 21.46 0.23 9.90
N PRO A 3 22.55 -0.15 10.59
CA PRO A 3 22.97 -1.55 10.69
C PRO A 3 21.87 -2.48 11.22
N ARG A 4 21.04 -2.01 12.16
CA ARG A 4 19.89 -2.75 12.71
C ARG A 4 18.83 -3.00 11.64
N GLN A 5 18.47 -1.97 10.86
CA GLN A 5 17.50 -2.09 9.76
C GLN A 5 17.98 -3.05 8.66
N ARG A 6 19.29 -3.06 8.35
CA ARG A 6 19.88 -4.00 7.40
C ARG A 6 19.74 -5.45 7.85
N ARG A 7 19.98 -5.73 9.14
CA ARG A 7 19.81 -7.08 9.71
C ARG A 7 18.35 -7.52 9.68
N GLN A 8 17.42 -6.64 10.06
CA GLN A 8 15.98 -6.93 10.00
C GLN A 8 15.51 -7.22 8.58
N HIS A 9 15.93 -6.39 7.62
CA HIS A 9 15.63 -6.59 6.20
C HIS A 9 16.15 -7.94 5.71
N ARG A 10 17.43 -8.25 5.97
CA ARG A 10 18.03 -9.54 5.61
C ARG A 10 17.27 -10.73 6.21
N ASN A 11 16.96 -10.69 7.51
CA ASN A 11 16.24 -11.77 8.19
C ASN A 11 14.84 -11.98 7.60
N ALA A 12 14.14 -10.90 7.23
CA ALA A 12 12.84 -10.98 6.58
C ALA A 12 12.96 -11.59 5.17
N ILE A 13 13.98 -11.23 4.39
CA ILE A 13 14.23 -11.84 3.08
C ILE A 13 14.62 -13.32 3.21
N GLU A 14 15.39 -13.69 4.23
CA GLU A 14 15.69 -15.10 4.57
C GLU A 14 14.42 -15.89 4.88
N LYS A 15 13.49 -15.33 5.67
CA LYS A 15 12.17 -15.94 5.91
C LYS A 15 11.37 -16.09 4.61
N ALA A 16 11.36 -15.08 3.74
CA ALA A 16 10.68 -15.15 2.43
C ALA A 16 11.30 -16.23 1.53
N ALA A 17 12.62 -16.39 1.57
CA ALA A 17 13.35 -17.41 0.81
C ALA A 17 13.01 -18.83 1.28
N ALA A 18 12.88 -19.03 2.59
CA ALA A 18 12.54 -20.33 3.17
C ALA A 18 11.12 -20.82 2.82
N ALA A 19 10.23 -19.94 2.37
CA ALA A 19 8.84 -20.29 2.07
C ALA A 19 8.75 -21.36 0.95
N PRO A 20 8.26 -22.59 1.23
CA PRO A 20 8.15 -23.64 0.22
C PRO A 20 6.94 -23.43 -0.71
N ARG A 21 5.89 -22.77 -0.22
CA ARG A 21 4.64 -22.48 -0.95
C ARG A 21 4.04 -21.15 -0.50
N LYS A 22 3.21 -20.56 -1.34
CA LYS A 22 2.54 -19.27 -1.09
C LYS A 22 1.84 -19.20 0.28
N SER A 23 1.08 -20.24 0.65
CA SER A 23 0.32 -20.27 1.92
C SER A 23 1.19 -20.36 3.18
N TRP A 24 2.50 -20.63 3.05
CA TRP A 24 3.41 -20.60 4.19
C TRP A 24 3.62 -19.19 4.74
N LEU A 25 3.44 -18.16 3.90
CA LEU A 25 3.55 -16.75 4.27
C LEU A 25 2.32 -16.22 5.04
N GLY A 26 1.31 -17.05 5.27
CA GLY A 26 0.12 -16.70 6.04
C GLY A 26 -1.20 -17.01 5.33
N LYS A 27 -2.30 -16.54 5.94
CA LYS A 27 -3.65 -16.72 5.38
C LYS A 27 -3.79 -15.87 4.11
N PHE A 28 -3.99 -16.53 2.98
CA PHE A 28 -4.22 -15.88 1.70
C PHE A 28 -5.70 -15.92 1.33
N ARG A 29 -6.35 -14.76 1.26
CA ARG A 29 -7.68 -14.61 0.65
C ARG A 29 -7.51 -13.94 -0.71
N PRO A 30 -7.81 -14.61 -1.83
CA PRO A 30 -7.70 -13.99 -3.15
C PRO A 30 -8.68 -12.81 -3.26
N LEU A 31 -8.16 -11.67 -3.71
CA LEU A 31 -8.97 -10.51 -4.08
C LEU A 31 -9.57 -10.71 -5.47
N THR A 32 -10.73 -10.11 -5.72
CA THR A 32 -11.28 -10.01 -7.09
C THR A 32 -10.34 -9.17 -7.98
N SER A 33 -10.51 -9.25 -9.30
CA SER A 33 -9.72 -8.44 -10.24
C SER A 33 -9.86 -6.94 -9.98
N VAL A 34 -11.07 -6.50 -9.62
CA VAL A 34 -11.40 -5.11 -9.26
C VAL A 34 -10.70 -4.69 -7.97
N GLN A 35 -10.88 -5.47 -6.90
CA GLN A 35 -10.23 -5.22 -5.60
C GLN A 35 -8.70 -5.20 -5.72
N SER A 36 -8.14 -6.13 -6.50
CA SER A 36 -6.69 -6.18 -6.77
C SER A 36 -6.21 -4.95 -7.54
N ALA A 37 -6.93 -4.51 -8.57
CA ALA A 37 -6.56 -3.33 -9.34
C ALA A 37 -6.62 -2.06 -8.48
N TRP A 38 -7.66 -1.96 -7.63
CA TRP A 38 -7.84 -0.84 -6.73
C TRP A 38 -6.71 -0.75 -5.70
N VAL A 39 -6.42 -1.82 -4.96
CA VAL A 39 -5.38 -1.78 -3.92
C VAL A 39 -3.99 -1.55 -4.51
N LYS A 40 -3.72 -2.04 -5.73
CA LYS A 40 -2.48 -1.74 -6.45
C LYS A 40 -2.38 -0.26 -6.83
N SER A 41 -3.49 0.35 -7.24
CA SER A 41 -3.55 1.78 -7.55
C SER A 41 -3.28 2.59 -6.29
N LEU A 42 -3.97 2.26 -5.18
CA LEU A 42 -3.79 2.83 -3.86
C LEU A 42 -2.32 2.77 -3.42
N LEU A 43 -1.75 1.57 -3.33
CA LEU A 43 -0.39 1.34 -2.87
C LEU A 43 0.67 1.94 -3.79
N SER A 44 0.39 2.06 -5.09
CA SER A 44 1.29 2.74 -6.01
C SER A 44 1.36 4.24 -5.77
N VAL A 45 0.23 4.88 -5.42
CA VAL A 45 0.21 6.30 -5.07
C VAL A 45 0.81 6.51 -3.68
N TRP A 46 0.43 5.70 -2.68
CA TRP A 46 1.06 5.72 -1.35
C TRP A 46 2.58 5.58 -1.45
N GLY A 47 3.07 4.64 -2.27
CA GLY A 47 4.51 4.47 -2.50
C GLY A 47 5.19 5.63 -3.23
N GLU A 48 4.48 6.42 -4.05
CA GLU A 48 5.02 7.66 -4.65
C GLU A 48 5.20 8.76 -3.60
N CYS A 49 4.24 8.88 -2.69
CA CYS A 49 4.28 9.86 -1.63
C CYS A 49 5.34 9.50 -0.57
N TYR A 50 5.50 8.21 -0.26
CA TYR A 50 6.41 7.73 0.78
C TYR A 50 7.83 7.39 0.27
N GLY A 51 7.98 7.05 -1.01
CA GLY A 51 9.19 6.47 -1.60
C GLY A 51 10.41 7.38 -1.74
N GLY A 52 10.31 8.65 -1.32
CA GLY A 52 11.40 9.64 -1.34
C GLY A 52 11.74 10.25 0.02
N ARG A 53 11.05 9.85 1.10
CA ARG A 53 11.21 10.42 2.45
C ARG A 53 11.92 9.43 3.38
N THR A 54 12.73 9.91 4.33
CA THR A 54 13.24 9.08 5.42
C THR A 54 12.09 8.63 6.34
N SER A 55 12.30 7.59 7.16
CA SER A 55 11.26 7.04 8.06
C SER A 55 10.70 8.06 9.06
N GLU A 56 11.40 9.17 9.31
CA GLU A 56 10.99 10.28 10.17
C GLU A 56 10.32 11.42 9.37
N GLU A 57 10.78 11.71 8.15
CA GLU A 57 10.17 12.72 7.25
C GLU A 57 8.83 12.27 6.66
N ALA A 58 8.59 10.97 6.59
CA ALA A 58 7.37 10.43 6.02
C ALA A 58 6.15 10.51 6.95
N MET A 59 6.38 10.79 8.25
CA MET A 59 5.33 11.03 9.25
C MET A 59 4.68 12.41 9.14
N LEU A 60 5.20 13.29 8.28
CA LEU A 60 4.56 14.57 7.98
C LEU A 60 4.24 14.63 6.48
N ASP A 61 2.94 14.73 6.19
CA ASP A 61 2.40 15.43 5.03
C ASP A 61 2.08 14.60 3.77
N CYS A 62 1.16 13.65 3.87
CA CYS A 62 0.45 13.05 2.72
C CYS A 62 -1.04 13.42 2.74
N CYS A 63 -1.36 14.47 1.98
CA CYS A 63 -2.67 15.09 1.71
C CYS A 63 -3.96 14.26 1.97
N GLY A 64 -4.98 14.90 2.56
CA GLY A 64 -6.31 14.37 2.91
C GLY A 64 -7.24 13.92 1.76
N PHE A 65 -6.69 13.39 0.67
CA PHE A 65 -7.44 12.57 -0.29
C PHE A 65 -7.96 11.29 0.38
N TRP A 66 -7.16 10.71 1.28
CA TRP A 66 -7.49 9.45 1.94
C TRP A 66 -8.72 9.57 2.85
N SER A 67 -8.98 10.73 3.44
CA SER A 67 -10.19 10.92 4.25
C SER A 67 -11.46 11.09 3.42
N CYS A 68 -11.38 11.51 2.17
CA CYS A 68 -12.56 11.50 1.28
C CYS A 68 -12.95 10.08 0.86
N LEU A 69 -12.06 9.09 1.03
CA LEU A 69 -12.42 7.69 0.85
C LEU A 69 -13.23 7.13 2.03
N GLN A 70 -13.32 7.87 3.16
CA GLN A 70 -13.86 7.40 4.45
C GLN A 70 -15.40 7.46 4.56
N ASP A 71 -16.07 8.30 3.77
CA ASP A 71 -17.46 8.69 4.04
C ASP A 71 -18.55 7.86 3.31
N GLU A 72 -18.21 6.92 2.41
CA GLU A 72 -19.23 6.16 1.64
C GLU A 72 -19.07 4.63 1.78
N GLU A 73 -20.19 3.89 1.66
CA GLU A 73 -20.19 2.42 1.56
C GLU A 73 -19.69 1.99 0.17
N TRP A 74 -18.55 1.30 0.14
CA TRP A 74 -17.90 0.98 -1.13
C TRP A 74 -18.53 -0.19 -1.88
N THR A 75 -19.05 0.11 -3.07
CA THR A 75 -19.38 -0.86 -4.11
C THR A 75 -18.19 -1.10 -5.06
N ASP A 76 -18.15 -2.25 -5.73
CA ASP A 76 -17.12 -2.55 -6.73
C ASP A 76 -17.09 -1.50 -7.88
N ASN A 77 -18.21 -0.80 -8.12
CA ASN A 77 -18.32 0.26 -9.11
C ASN A 77 -17.56 1.54 -8.71
N GLU A 78 -17.59 1.94 -7.44
CA GLU A 78 -16.81 3.10 -6.95
C GLU A 78 -15.32 2.82 -7.00
N ALA A 79 -14.91 1.61 -6.60
CA ALA A 79 -13.52 1.18 -6.72
C ALA A 79 -13.01 1.22 -8.16
N LYS A 80 -13.87 0.84 -9.12
CA LYS A 80 -13.56 0.95 -10.54
C LYS A 80 -13.43 2.41 -10.98
N ARG A 81 -14.38 3.29 -10.64
CA ARG A 81 -14.35 4.72 -10.98
C ARG A 81 -13.06 5.39 -10.48
N ILE A 82 -12.71 5.16 -9.22
CA ILE A 82 -11.49 5.74 -8.60
C ILE A 82 -10.22 5.23 -9.29
N THR A 83 -10.17 3.92 -9.56
CA THR A 83 -9.04 3.31 -10.27
C THR A 83 -8.88 3.89 -11.68
N GLU A 84 -9.98 4.11 -12.40
CA GLU A 84 -9.99 4.70 -13.74
C GLU A 84 -9.55 6.17 -13.73
N THR A 85 -10.04 6.97 -12.79
CA THR A 85 -9.62 8.37 -12.62
C THR A 85 -8.12 8.46 -12.33
N ILE A 86 -7.60 7.67 -11.39
CA ILE A 86 -6.17 7.66 -11.06
C ILE A 86 -5.34 7.23 -12.28
N LYS A 87 -5.76 6.18 -13.00
CA LYS A 87 -5.06 5.74 -14.22
C LYS A 87 -5.08 6.80 -15.32
N GLY A 88 -6.21 7.50 -15.51
CA GLY A 88 -6.35 8.60 -16.45
C GLY A 88 -5.39 9.74 -16.13
N LEU A 89 -5.37 10.19 -14.87
CA LEU A 89 -4.47 11.26 -14.42
C LEU A 89 -2.99 10.90 -14.58
N ARG A 90 -2.61 9.64 -14.33
CA ARG A 90 -1.24 9.17 -14.60
C ARG A 90 -0.87 9.27 -16.07
N LYS A 91 -1.79 8.93 -16.99
CA LYS A 91 -1.55 9.05 -18.44
C LYS A 91 -1.32 10.49 -18.86
N ILE A 92 -1.99 11.44 -18.20
CA ILE A 92 -1.84 12.89 -18.43
C ILE A 92 -0.54 13.43 -17.80
N GLY A 93 0.09 12.68 -16.90
CA GLY A 93 1.41 12.99 -16.33
C GLY A 93 1.39 13.39 -14.86
N TYR A 94 0.22 13.42 -14.21
CA TYR A 94 0.12 13.66 -12.77
C TYR A 94 0.77 12.53 -11.96
N LYS A 95 1.44 12.88 -10.87
CA LYS A 95 2.15 11.94 -9.96
C LYS A 95 2.04 12.40 -8.50
N GLY A 96 2.25 11.48 -7.56
CA GLY A 96 2.32 11.79 -6.13
C GLY A 96 1.12 12.58 -5.61
N GLU A 97 1.38 13.63 -4.83
CA GLU A 97 0.34 14.47 -4.20
C GLU A 97 -0.51 15.24 -5.22
N ALA A 98 0.11 15.73 -6.31
CA ALA A 98 -0.63 16.44 -7.37
C ALA A 98 -1.68 15.55 -8.04
N LEU A 99 -1.38 14.26 -8.20
CA LEU A 99 -2.34 13.27 -8.68
C LEU A 99 -3.51 13.12 -7.71
N LEU A 100 -3.24 12.99 -6.41
CA LEU A 100 -4.28 12.85 -5.40
C LEU A 100 -5.17 14.08 -5.31
N SER A 101 -4.59 15.27 -5.36
CA SER A 101 -5.32 16.54 -5.35
C SER A 101 -6.28 16.63 -6.55
N MET A 102 -5.81 16.33 -7.76
CA MET A 102 -6.67 16.34 -8.95
C MET A 102 -7.70 15.21 -8.95
N ALA A 103 -7.34 14.02 -8.49
CA ALA A 103 -8.28 12.92 -8.35
C ALA A 103 -9.41 13.28 -7.40
N ARG A 104 -9.10 13.94 -6.26
CA ARG A 104 -10.10 14.44 -5.30
C ARG A 104 -11.12 15.34 -5.97
N GLN A 105 -10.64 16.34 -6.71
CA GLN A 105 -11.51 17.34 -7.35
C GLN A 105 -12.45 16.71 -8.38
N ILE A 106 -11.98 15.71 -9.12
CA ILE A 106 -12.78 15.00 -10.13
C ILE A 106 -13.82 14.07 -9.49
N LEU A 107 -13.42 13.37 -8.43
CA LEU A 107 -14.26 12.36 -7.79
C LEU A 107 -15.31 12.99 -6.87
N TRP A 108 -14.94 14.03 -6.12
CA TRP A 108 -15.78 14.74 -5.14
C TRP A 108 -15.72 16.26 -5.34
N PRO A 109 -16.39 16.80 -6.37
CA PRO A 109 -16.34 18.22 -6.73
C PRO A 109 -17.09 19.15 -5.76
N LYS A 110 -17.89 18.62 -4.83
CA LYS A 110 -18.67 19.39 -3.86
C LYS A 110 -18.16 19.12 -2.45
N GLN A 111 -17.45 20.08 -1.85
CA GLN A 111 -17.18 20.09 -0.43
C GLN A 111 -17.76 21.37 0.16
N SER A 112 -18.50 21.24 1.25
CA SER A 112 -19.12 22.35 1.96
C SER A 112 -18.06 23.19 2.68
N ILE A 113 -18.40 24.41 3.09
CA ILE A 113 -17.50 25.28 3.87
C ILE A 113 -17.13 24.63 5.22
N ALA A 114 -17.97 23.74 5.75
CA ALA A 114 -17.66 22.94 6.94
C ALA A 114 -16.54 21.89 6.68
N ASP A 115 -16.45 21.37 5.46
CA ASP A 115 -15.38 20.44 5.06
C ASP A 115 -14.01 21.12 4.95
N LEU A 116 -14.01 22.44 4.70
CA LEU A 116 -12.82 23.30 4.68
C LEU A 116 -12.36 23.73 6.07
N LEU A 117 -13.27 23.81 7.05
CA LEU A 117 -12.94 24.12 8.45
C LEU A 117 -12.38 22.90 9.20
N ASN A 118 -12.78 21.69 8.83
CA ASN A 118 -12.20 20.43 9.36
C ASN A 118 -10.79 20.13 8.83
N LYS A 119 -10.16 21.05 8.10
CA LYS A 119 -8.88 20.84 7.42
C LYS A 119 -7.71 20.63 8.38
N GLU A 120 -7.76 21.20 9.59
CA GLU A 120 -6.77 20.95 10.65
C GLU A 120 -6.97 19.60 11.38
N MET A 121 -8.20 19.07 11.47
CA MET A 121 -8.44 17.69 11.96
C MET A 121 -7.98 16.63 10.96
N ARG A 122 -8.05 16.92 9.65
CA ARG A 122 -7.66 16.00 8.57
C ARG A 122 -6.14 15.81 8.41
N ILE A 123 -5.31 16.62 9.09
CA ILE A 123 -3.84 16.50 9.06
C ILE A 123 -3.37 15.25 9.84
N GLU A 124 -4.11 14.80 10.86
CA GLU A 124 -3.84 13.54 11.57
C GLU A 124 -4.20 12.27 10.74
N GLU A 125 -4.81 12.44 9.55
CA GLU A 125 -5.35 11.35 8.72
C GLU A 125 -4.48 10.98 7.52
N SER A 126 -3.42 11.75 7.26
CA SER A 126 -2.36 11.49 6.27
C SER A 126 -1.77 10.07 6.38
N ASP A 127 -1.82 9.49 7.59
CA ASP A 127 -1.29 8.17 7.92
C ASP A 127 -2.32 7.04 7.79
N PHE A 128 -3.51 7.25 7.22
CA PHE A 128 -4.57 6.22 7.24
C PHE A 128 -4.13 4.91 6.55
N VAL A 129 -3.57 5.00 5.33
CA VAL A 129 -3.08 3.82 4.60
C VAL A 129 -1.89 3.18 5.32
N GLU A 130 -0.98 3.97 5.88
CA GLU A 130 0.15 3.47 6.66
C GLU A 130 -0.29 2.77 7.95
N ARG A 131 -1.28 3.32 8.68
CA ARG A 131 -1.91 2.67 9.83
C ARG A 131 -2.60 1.37 9.44
N CYS A 132 -3.23 1.30 8.28
CA CYS A 132 -3.80 0.04 7.75
C CYS A 132 -2.70 -0.99 7.48
N ILE A 133 -1.56 -0.58 6.89
CA ILE A 133 -0.41 -1.46 6.66
C ILE A 133 0.17 -1.96 8.00
N LEU A 134 0.43 -1.05 8.94
CA LEU A 134 1.05 -1.35 10.23
C LEU A 134 0.14 -2.13 11.19
N SER A 135 -1.18 -2.00 11.05
CA SER A 135 -2.13 -2.83 11.79
C SER A 135 -2.27 -4.23 11.20
N ALA A 136 -2.01 -4.40 9.90
CA ALA A 136 -2.12 -5.69 9.22
C ALA A 136 -0.84 -6.53 9.30
N LEU A 137 0.33 -5.88 9.30
CA LEU A 137 1.63 -6.55 9.14
C LEU A 137 2.68 -5.98 10.10
N SER A 138 3.46 -6.87 10.71
CA SER A 138 4.60 -6.47 11.53
C SER A 138 5.78 -5.99 10.66
N LYS A 139 6.60 -5.10 11.20
CA LYS A 139 7.78 -4.55 10.49
C LYS A 139 8.86 -5.60 10.18
N ASP A 140 8.86 -6.74 10.89
CA ASP A 140 9.77 -7.87 10.67
C ASP A 140 9.17 -8.99 9.80
N ASP A 141 7.93 -8.80 9.33
CA ASP A 141 7.26 -9.74 8.43
C ASP A 141 7.88 -9.69 7.02
N PRO A 142 8.23 -10.84 6.40
CA PRO A 142 8.69 -10.89 5.00
C PRO A 142 7.76 -10.18 4.03
N VAL A 143 6.44 -10.30 4.22
CA VAL A 143 5.40 -9.68 3.40
C VAL A 143 5.48 -8.16 3.48
N PHE A 144 5.65 -7.61 4.69
CA PHE A 144 5.84 -6.17 4.90
C PHE A 144 7.11 -5.70 4.20
N VAL A 145 8.25 -6.31 4.49
CA VAL A 145 9.56 -5.87 3.98
C VAL A 145 9.62 -5.87 2.45
N VAL A 146 9.13 -6.94 1.82
CA VAL A 146 9.07 -7.05 0.35
C VAL A 146 8.05 -6.07 -0.23
N GLY A 147 6.91 -5.85 0.45
CA GLY A 147 5.90 -4.86 0.06
C GLY A 147 6.47 -3.44 0.03
N ILE A 148 7.23 -3.05 1.05
CA ILE A 148 7.93 -1.75 1.11
C ILE A 148 8.96 -1.63 -0.02
N ASP A 149 9.76 -2.67 -0.26
CA ASP A 149 10.74 -2.69 -1.35
C ASP A 149 10.08 -2.50 -2.72
N PHE A 150 8.91 -3.10 -2.93
CA PHE A 150 8.18 -3.04 -4.19
C PHE A 150 7.45 -1.70 -4.39
N TYR A 151 6.62 -1.28 -3.42
CA TYR A 151 5.75 -0.11 -3.58
C TYR A 151 6.43 1.21 -3.26
N ALA A 152 7.12 1.30 -2.12
CA ALA A 152 7.75 2.55 -1.69
C ALA A 152 9.13 2.72 -2.33
N ARG A 153 9.98 1.69 -2.33
CA ARG A 153 11.33 1.78 -2.94
C ARG A 153 11.35 1.51 -4.45
N ARG A 154 10.20 1.22 -5.05
CA ARG A 154 10.01 1.02 -6.50
C ARG A 154 10.95 -0.04 -7.13
N LYS A 155 11.42 -1.01 -6.35
CA LYS A 155 12.28 -2.08 -6.86
C LYS A 155 11.47 -3.03 -7.74
N ARG A 156 12.08 -3.54 -8.81
CA ARG A 156 11.44 -4.55 -9.66
C ARG A 156 11.47 -5.91 -8.95
N VAL A 157 10.51 -6.77 -9.30
CA VAL A 157 10.46 -8.16 -8.82
C VAL A 157 11.78 -8.89 -9.09
N SER A 158 12.40 -8.64 -10.24
CA SER A 158 13.71 -9.21 -10.61
C SER A 158 14.84 -8.76 -9.69
N ASP A 159 14.81 -7.51 -9.23
CA ASP A 159 15.88 -6.93 -8.41
C ASP A 159 15.78 -7.45 -6.97
N ILE A 160 14.56 -7.50 -6.43
CA ILE A 160 14.28 -8.12 -5.13
C ILE A 160 14.58 -9.63 -5.20
N GLY A 161 14.20 -10.29 -6.29
CA GLY A 161 14.47 -11.70 -6.52
C GLY A 161 15.96 -12.03 -6.60
N ARG A 162 16.77 -11.16 -7.23
CA ARG A 162 18.24 -11.30 -7.24
C ARG A 162 18.82 -11.21 -5.83
N TYR A 163 18.40 -10.22 -5.05
CA TYR A 163 18.84 -10.09 -3.65
C TYR A 163 18.44 -11.31 -2.81
N LEU A 164 17.24 -11.83 -3.01
CA LEU A 164 16.77 -13.05 -2.36
C LEU A 164 17.63 -14.26 -2.76
N GLN A 165 18.03 -14.36 -4.03
CA GLN A 165 18.90 -15.44 -4.52
C GLN A 165 20.34 -15.34 -3.99
N GLU A 166 20.88 -14.14 -3.79
CA GLU A 166 22.19 -13.94 -3.14
C GLU A 166 22.20 -14.51 -1.71
N ILE A 167 21.08 -14.40 -1.00
CA ILE A 167 20.88 -14.93 0.35
C ILE A 167 20.57 -16.43 0.33
N ALA A 168 19.83 -16.90 -0.68
CA ALA A 168 19.41 -18.29 -0.83
C ALA A 168 19.84 -18.87 -2.18
N PRO A 169 21.13 -19.23 -2.36
CA PRO A 169 21.68 -19.68 -3.64
C PRO A 169 21.04 -20.96 -4.19
N TRP A 170 20.41 -21.76 -3.33
CA TRP A 170 19.71 -22.98 -3.71
C TRP A 170 18.39 -22.73 -4.46
N LEU A 171 17.92 -21.48 -4.51
CA LEU A 171 16.74 -21.12 -5.29
C LEU A 171 17.13 -20.76 -6.72
N THR A 172 16.38 -21.29 -7.67
CA THR A 172 16.41 -20.77 -9.04
C THR A 172 15.88 -19.34 -9.06
N ARG A 173 16.30 -18.55 -10.05
CA ARG A 173 15.81 -17.18 -10.24
C ARG A 173 14.28 -17.10 -10.28
N LYS A 174 13.63 -18.05 -10.97
CA LYS A 174 12.17 -18.13 -11.05
C LYS A 174 11.54 -18.34 -9.68
N GLN A 175 12.06 -19.30 -8.90
CA GLN A 175 11.60 -19.58 -7.53
C GLN A 175 11.78 -18.38 -6.58
N ALA A 176 12.86 -17.61 -6.75
CA ALA A 176 13.09 -16.39 -6.00
C ALA A 176 12.07 -15.29 -6.36
N GLU A 177 11.87 -15.03 -7.65
CA GLU A 177 10.87 -14.07 -8.13
C GLU A 177 9.44 -14.48 -7.74
N ASP A 178 9.12 -15.78 -7.72
CA ASP A 178 7.81 -16.28 -7.29
C ASP A 178 7.53 -15.98 -5.81
N ARG A 179 8.53 -16.13 -4.93
CA ARG A 179 8.40 -15.74 -3.51
C ARG A 179 8.17 -14.25 -3.34
N VAL A 180 8.83 -13.42 -4.15
CA VAL A 180 8.57 -11.98 -4.20
C VAL A 180 7.13 -11.70 -4.62
N ARG A 181 6.64 -12.35 -5.70
CA ARG A 181 5.24 -12.24 -6.14
C ARG A 181 4.26 -12.72 -5.07
N TRP A 182 4.60 -13.76 -4.31
CA TRP A 182 3.76 -14.24 -3.21
C TRP A 182 3.65 -13.21 -2.09
N CYS A 183 4.78 -12.60 -1.70
CA CYS A 183 4.80 -11.54 -0.70
C CYS A 183 3.99 -10.32 -1.17
N VAL A 184 4.20 -9.83 -2.38
CA VAL A 184 3.43 -8.69 -2.93
C VAL A 184 1.93 -8.99 -2.97
N ASN A 185 1.55 -10.22 -3.33
CA ASN A 185 0.14 -10.61 -3.32
C ASN A 185 -0.45 -10.64 -1.90
N HIS A 186 0.28 -11.17 -0.91
CA HIS A 186 -0.18 -11.15 0.49
C HIS A 186 -0.27 -9.73 1.02
N PHE A 187 0.70 -8.88 0.70
CA PHE A 187 0.72 -7.48 1.10
C PHE A 187 -0.54 -6.77 0.59
N ASN A 188 -0.85 -6.91 -0.69
CA ASN A 188 -2.06 -6.35 -1.29
C ASN A 188 -3.35 -6.84 -0.60
N CYS A 189 -3.43 -8.13 -0.29
CA CYS A 189 -4.59 -8.71 0.38
C CYS A 189 -4.74 -8.21 1.81
N ALA A 190 -3.65 -8.19 2.57
CA ALA A 190 -3.63 -7.75 3.97
C ALA A 190 -4.04 -6.28 4.08
N VAL A 191 -3.47 -5.41 3.24
CA VAL A 191 -3.81 -3.98 3.22
C VAL A 191 -5.25 -3.75 2.80
N PHE A 192 -5.73 -4.45 1.77
CA PHE A 192 -7.13 -4.30 1.34
C PHE A 192 -8.11 -4.66 2.45
N LEU A 193 -7.89 -5.79 3.13
CA LEU A 193 -8.76 -6.24 4.21
C LEU A 193 -8.71 -5.29 5.41
N ALA A 194 -7.52 -4.88 5.83
CA ALA A 194 -7.35 -3.93 6.94
C ALA A 194 -7.98 -2.57 6.63
N PHE A 195 -7.81 -2.07 5.40
CA PHE A 195 -8.46 -0.85 4.94
C PHE A 195 -9.98 -0.97 5.04
N ARG A 196 -10.56 -2.03 4.47
CA ARG A 196 -12.01 -2.26 4.48
C ARG A 196 -12.56 -2.42 5.91
N ASP A 197 -11.82 -3.09 6.79
CA ASP A 197 -12.25 -3.28 8.17
C ASP A 197 -12.13 -1.98 8.99
N ALA A 198 -11.10 -1.16 8.74
CA ALA A 198 -10.96 0.17 9.34
C ALA A 198 -12.10 1.11 8.92
N MET A 199 -12.46 1.08 7.63
CA MET A 199 -13.61 1.80 7.07
C MET A 199 -14.92 1.41 7.76
N ARG A 200 -15.22 0.11 7.87
CA ARG A 200 -16.44 -0.38 8.53
C ARG A 200 -16.56 0.09 9.99
N LYS A 201 -15.48 -0.04 10.76
CA LYS A 201 -15.44 0.38 12.17
C LYS A 201 -15.65 1.88 12.36
N GLN A 202 -15.38 2.71 11.36
CA GLN A 202 -15.65 4.14 11.45
C GLN A 202 -17.12 4.44 11.16
N ASN A 203 -17.73 3.81 10.17
CA ASN A 203 -19.16 3.97 9.88
C ASN A 203 -20.03 3.58 11.09
N GLU A 204 -19.67 2.51 11.81
CA GLU A 204 -20.35 2.08 13.03
C GLU A 204 -20.21 3.07 14.22
N LYS A 205 -19.20 3.95 14.21
CA LYS A 205 -19.01 4.96 15.27
C LYS A 205 -19.77 6.26 15.02
N ILE A 206 -20.17 6.49 13.77
CA ILE A 206 -20.85 7.72 13.33
C ILE A 206 -22.38 7.52 13.33
N SER A 207 -22.85 6.27 13.25
CA SER A 207 -24.26 5.88 13.44
C SER A 207 -24.66 5.74 14.90
#